data_AF-A0A8S2FGF1-F1
#
_entry.id   AF-A0A8S2FGF1-F1
#
_cell.length_a   1.000
_cell.length_b   1.000
_cell.length_c   1.000
_cell.angle_alpha   90.00
_cell.angle_beta   90.00
_cell.angle_gamma   90.00
#
_symmetry.space_group_name_H-M   'P 1'
#
loop_
_entity.id
_entity.type
_entity.pdbx_description
1 polymer ?
#
loop_
_entity_poly.entity_id
_entity_poly.type
_entity_poly.pdbx_seq_one_letter_code
_entity_poly.pdbx_strand_id
1 'polypeptide(L)'
;MRSGSAANLVLAVNLAKLLQTSAYKEYPNRIRFCWWAAEEVGLLGSKDYVEKAKNSTVIGERLEDVLVNLNFDMLGSSNYMFGIYDYRTATNTTPVVALPGSKKLSELFRDWFINQNLPWSWTDFSGRSDYGPFLAEGIVAGGLFSGAEVQKTKEERDRYDLALGQGQGGIPNASYDSCYHQACDAIGNINTFAYQRMVQAAAYMLEYLGKQEGLKTWLYPPSEMKEFENLSKYGEQTREYNPLYQFYGINDS
;
A
#
# COMPACT_ATOMS: atom_id res chain seq x y z
N MET A 1 -12.55 7.73 0.16
CA MET A 1 -11.45 7.70 -0.84
C MET A 1 -10.43 8.85 -0.86
N ARG A 2 -10.50 9.95 -0.08
CA ARG A 2 -9.58 11.11 -0.31
C ARG A 2 -8.30 11.14 0.55
N SER A 3 -8.19 10.31 1.58
CA SER A 3 -7.08 10.36 2.54
C SER A 3 -5.72 10.08 1.89
N GLY A 4 -5.62 9.07 1.01
CA GLY A 4 -4.39 8.78 0.26
C GLY A 4 -3.91 9.94 -0.64
N SER A 5 -4.84 10.57 -1.34
CA SER A 5 -4.55 11.74 -2.18
C SER A 5 -4.01 12.92 -1.37
N ALA A 6 -4.60 13.19 -0.20
CA ALA A 6 -4.13 14.23 0.72
C ALA A 6 -2.75 13.89 1.31
N ALA A 7 -2.51 12.61 1.63
CA ALA A 7 -1.22 12.13 2.10
C ALA A 7 -0.13 12.38 1.06
N ASN A 8 -0.35 12.01 -0.21
CA ASN A 8 0.58 12.27 -1.30
C ASN A 8 0.95 13.75 -1.41
N LEU A 9 -0.03 14.65 -1.26
CA LEU A 9 0.22 16.09 -1.33
C LEU A 9 1.08 16.57 -0.15
N VAL A 10 0.75 16.12 1.06
CA VAL A 10 1.52 16.46 2.27
C VAL A 10 2.95 15.95 2.15
N LEU A 11 3.14 14.71 1.68
CA LEU A 11 4.46 14.12 1.47
C LEU A 11 5.26 14.91 0.44
N ALA A 12 4.66 15.23 -0.71
CA ALA A 12 5.32 16.00 -1.77
C ALA A 12 5.77 17.39 -1.30
N VAL A 13 4.90 18.12 -0.61
CA VAL A 13 5.20 19.47 -0.09
C VAL A 13 6.31 19.42 0.96
N ASN A 14 6.27 18.45 1.90
CA ASN A 14 7.29 18.35 2.93
C ASN A 14 8.63 17.88 2.37
N LEU A 15 8.63 16.94 1.42
CA LEU A 15 9.84 16.52 0.75
C LEU A 15 10.47 17.69 -0.04
N ALA A 16 9.68 18.47 -0.77
CA ALA A 16 10.19 19.64 -1.48
C ALA A 16 10.84 20.65 -0.54
N LYS A 17 10.24 20.92 0.63
CA LYS A 17 10.83 21.78 1.67
C LYS A 17 12.14 21.20 2.22
N LEU A 18 12.18 19.90 2.47
CA LEU A 18 13.36 19.21 3.00
C LEU A 18 14.54 19.31 2.05
N LEU A 19 14.31 19.06 0.75
CA LEU A 19 15.33 19.12 -0.30
C LEU A 19 15.83 20.55 -0.58
N GLN A 20 15.10 21.59 -0.17
CA GLN A 20 15.56 22.98 -0.25
C GLN A 20 16.49 23.36 0.92
N THR A 21 16.62 22.53 1.95
CA THR A 21 17.53 22.80 3.06
C THR A 21 18.96 22.44 2.67
N SER A 22 19.91 23.36 2.91
CA SER A 22 21.32 23.20 2.51
C SER A 22 22.04 22.03 3.20
N ALA A 23 21.48 21.50 4.28
CA ALA A 23 22.01 20.34 5.00
C ALA A 23 21.59 19.00 4.36
N TYR A 24 20.61 19.01 3.46
CA TYR A 24 20.11 17.79 2.84
C TYR A 24 20.83 17.48 1.54
N LYS A 25 21.34 16.25 1.44
CA LYS A 25 21.92 15.76 0.19
C LYS A 25 20.81 15.40 -0.79
N GLU A 26 21.08 15.61 -2.07
CA GLU A 26 20.21 15.11 -3.13
C GLU A 26 20.06 13.59 -3.04
N TYR A 27 18.84 13.12 -3.34
CA TYR A 27 18.58 11.70 -3.40
C TYR A 27 19.19 11.06 -4.65
N PRO A 28 19.84 9.89 -4.52
CA PRO A 28 20.23 9.11 -5.69
C PRO A 28 19.03 8.60 -6.50
N ASN A 29 17.84 8.49 -5.88
CA ASN A 29 16.61 8.03 -6.53
C ASN A 29 15.59 9.16 -6.65
N ARG A 30 14.93 9.25 -7.82
CA ARG A 30 13.86 10.21 -8.07
C ARG A 30 12.54 9.71 -7.49
N ILE A 31 11.78 10.61 -6.87
CA ILE A 31 10.44 10.34 -6.37
C ILE A 31 9.43 11.06 -7.27
N ARG A 32 8.44 10.32 -7.75
CA ARG A 32 7.31 10.83 -8.54
C ARG A 32 6.03 10.62 -7.76
N PHE A 33 5.26 11.69 -7.55
CA PHE A 33 3.92 11.61 -6.99
C PHE A 33 2.90 11.56 -8.12
N CYS A 34 1.97 10.61 -8.03
CA CYS A 34 0.88 10.43 -8.98
C CYS A 34 -0.47 10.46 -8.25
N TRP A 35 -1.48 10.99 -8.93
CA TRP A 35 -2.88 10.92 -8.53
C TRP A 35 -3.65 10.28 -9.68
N TRP A 36 -4.15 9.08 -9.45
CA TRP A 36 -4.86 8.33 -10.47
C TRP A 36 -6.33 8.72 -10.50
N ALA A 37 -6.85 8.86 -11.70
CA ALA A 37 -8.27 9.06 -11.93
C ALA A 37 -8.93 7.75 -12.35
N ALA A 38 -10.24 7.65 -12.16
CA ALA A 38 -11.04 6.51 -12.61
C ALA A 38 -10.55 5.15 -12.06
N GLU A 39 -10.07 5.16 -10.82
CA GLU A 39 -9.71 3.96 -10.03
C GLU A 39 -10.96 3.09 -9.80
N GLU A 40 -12.03 3.71 -9.31
CA GLU A 40 -13.30 3.08 -8.95
C GLU A 40 -14.03 2.33 -10.09
N VAL A 41 -13.72 2.68 -11.33
CA VAL A 41 -14.31 2.06 -12.53
C VAL A 41 -13.35 1.09 -13.21
N GLY A 42 -12.32 0.64 -12.48
CA GLY A 42 -11.42 -0.41 -12.91
C GLY A 42 -9.99 0.05 -13.20
N LEU A 43 -9.43 0.93 -12.37
CA LEU A 43 -8.02 1.34 -12.40
C LEU A 43 -7.60 2.01 -13.71
N LEU A 44 -8.51 2.74 -14.37
CA LEU A 44 -8.28 3.17 -15.75
C LEU A 44 -7.10 4.13 -15.87
N GLY A 45 -6.92 5.05 -14.92
CA GLY A 45 -5.82 6.01 -14.94
C GLY A 45 -4.45 5.37 -14.79
N SER A 46 -4.27 4.47 -13.82
CA SER A 46 -3.01 3.77 -13.60
C SER A 46 -2.70 2.77 -14.72
N LYS A 47 -3.72 2.07 -15.25
CA LYS A 47 -3.58 1.21 -16.44
C LYS A 47 -3.11 1.98 -17.67
N ASP A 48 -3.74 3.12 -17.97
CA ASP A 48 -3.36 3.97 -19.10
C ASP A 48 -1.91 4.48 -18.96
N TYR A 49 -1.50 4.88 -17.75
CA TYR A 49 -0.13 5.28 -17.49
C TYR A 49 0.87 4.15 -17.74
N VAL A 50 0.62 2.95 -17.19
CA VAL A 50 1.51 1.80 -17.36
C VAL A 50 1.62 1.42 -18.84
N GLU A 51 0.50 1.40 -19.58
CA GLU A 51 0.50 1.09 -21.00
C GLU A 51 1.29 2.12 -21.82
N LYS A 52 1.14 3.42 -21.53
CA LYS A 52 1.96 4.46 -22.18
C LYS A 52 3.43 4.33 -21.82
N ALA A 53 3.74 4.03 -20.57
CA ALA A 53 5.12 3.88 -20.11
C ALA A 53 5.83 2.69 -20.77
N LYS A 54 5.13 1.59 -21.03
CA LYS A 54 5.66 0.42 -21.76
C LYS A 54 6.08 0.77 -23.19
N ASN A 55 5.34 1.67 -23.83
CA ASN A 55 5.56 2.06 -25.22
C ASN A 55 6.44 3.33 -25.35
N SER A 56 6.80 3.99 -24.25
CA SER A 56 7.61 5.20 -24.29
C SER A 56 9.08 4.90 -24.57
N THR A 57 9.74 5.82 -25.25
CA THR A 57 11.20 5.83 -25.47
C THR A 57 11.90 6.98 -24.72
N VAL A 58 11.14 7.83 -24.04
CA VAL A 58 11.63 9.03 -23.36
C VAL A 58 12.12 8.66 -21.95
N ILE A 59 13.39 8.89 -21.65
CA ILE A 59 13.97 8.61 -20.34
C ILE A 59 13.20 9.33 -19.24
N GLY A 60 12.79 8.57 -18.22
CA GLY A 60 11.91 9.01 -17.14
C GLY A 60 10.44 8.70 -17.39
N GLU A 61 10.03 8.41 -18.62
CA GLU A 61 8.66 8.03 -18.96
C GLU A 61 8.53 6.54 -19.30
N ARG A 62 9.64 5.82 -19.46
CA ARG A 62 9.64 4.39 -19.76
C ARG A 62 9.27 3.60 -18.52
N LEU A 63 8.62 2.45 -18.71
CA LEU A 63 8.27 1.57 -17.60
C LEU A 63 9.53 1.13 -16.82
N GLU A 64 10.64 0.87 -17.50
CA GLU A 64 11.91 0.45 -16.86
C GLU A 64 12.57 1.52 -15.97
N ASP A 65 12.14 2.78 -16.08
CA ASP A 65 12.59 3.87 -15.22
C ASP A 65 11.83 3.91 -13.89
N VAL A 66 10.76 3.11 -13.76
CA VAL A 66 9.97 2.95 -12.53
C VAL A 66 10.43 1.68 -11.81
N LEU A 67 10.98 1.82 -10.60
CA LEU A 67 11.43 0.67 -9.81
C LEU A 67 10.42 0.23 -8.75
N VAL A 68 9.64 1.18 -8.21
CA VAL A 68 8.72 0.94 -7.10
C VAL A 68 7.43 1.71 -7.33
N ASN A 69 6.30 1.06 -7.05
CA ASN A 69 5.02 1.71 -6.81
C ASN A 69 4.66 1.59 -5.31
N LEU A 70 4.56 2.72 -4.62
CA LEU A 70 3.98 2.78 -3.28
C LEU A 70 2.55 3.30 -3.39
N ASN A 71 1.59 2.45 -3.03
CA ASN A 71 0.18 2.79 -3.12
C ASN A 71 -0.40 3.15 -1.75
N PHE A 72 -1.17 4.23 -1.73
CA PHE A 72 -1.80 4.77 -0.54
C PHE A 72 -3.26 5.01 -0.85
N ASP A 73 -4.07 4.01 -0.58
CA ASP A 73 -5.52 4.06 -0.75
C ASP A 73 -6.16 3.82 0.61
N MET A 74 -7.08 4.71 0.99
CA MET A 74 -7.69 4.75 2.32
C MET A 74 -6.70 4.65 3.49
N LEU A 75 -6.17 5.79 3.96
CA LEU A 75 -5.22 5.85 5.08
C LEU A 75 -5.81 6.30 6.42
N GLY A 76 -7.12 6.50 6.53
CA GLY A 76 -7.72 7.15 7.70
C GLY A 76 -9.08 6.61 8.15
N SER A 77 -9.40 5.34 7.90
CA SER A 77 -10.69 4.75 8.24
C SER A 77 -11.05 4.92 9.74
N SER A 78 -12.32 5.10 10.05
CA SER A 78 -12.78 5.47 11.40
C SER A 78 -12.48 4.40 12.46
N ASN A 79 -12.60 3.12 12.10
CA ASN A 79 -12.27 1.94 12.92
C ASN A 79 -10.97 1.27 12.43
N TYR A 80 -10.00 2.07 11.99
CA TYR A 80 -8.76 1.71 11.29
C TYR A 80 -8.04 0.40 11.67
N MET A 81 -7.28 -0.11 10.70
CA MET A 81 -6.06 -0.90 10.91
C MET A 81 -4.82 -0.10 10.46
N PHE A 82 -3.65 -0.44 10.99
CA PHE A 82 -2.35 -0.09 10.43
C PHE A 82 -1.93 -1.20 9.47
N GLY A 83 -2.58 -1.22 8.31
CA GLY A 83 -2.44 -2.25 7.29
C GLY A 83 -1.21 -2.06 6.41
N ILE A 84 -0.51 -3.16 6.17
CA ILE A 84 0.63 -3.26 5.26
C ILE A 84 0.29 -4.30 4.19
N TYR A 85 0.47 -3.98 2.91
CA TYR A 85 0.28 -4.97 1.87
C TYR A 85 1.25 -6.15 2.05
N ASP A 86 0.71 -7.36 2.10
CA ASP A 86 1.42 -8.60 2.38
C ASP A 86 1.87 -9.26 1.10
N TYR A 87 3.16 -9.11 0.76
CA TYR A 87 3.76 -9.64 -0.47
C TYR A 87 3.46 -11.13 -0.73
N ARG A 88 3.16 -11.93 0.31
CA ARG A 88 2.86 -13.37 0.20
C ARG A 88 1.49 -13.66 -0.39
N THR A 89 0.61 -12.65 -0.38
CA THR A 89 -0.76 -12.73 -0.90
C THR A 89 -0.87 -12.20 -2.33
N ALA A 90 0.24 -11.78 -2.93
CA ALA A 90 0.27 -11.42 -4.34
C ALA A 90 -0.23 -12.60 -5.20
N THR A 91 -1.03 -12.30 -6.21
CA THR A 91 -1.65 -13.31 -7.06
C THR A 91 -0.60 -14.17 -7.77
N ASN A 92 -0.96 -15.41 -8.13
CA ASN A 92 -0.08 -16.29 -8.91
C ASN A 92 0.32 -15.74 -10.29
N THR A 93 -0.41 -14.74 -10.80
CA THR A 93 -0.09 -13.99 -12.02
C THR A 93 0.95 -12.90 -11.82
N THR A 94 1.33 -12.59 -10.58
CA THR A 94 2.37 -11.61 -10.28
C THR A 94 3.73 -12.12 -10.76
N PRO A 95 4.46 -11.38 -11.61
CA PRO A 95 5.81 -11.75 -12.01
C PRO A 95 6.73 -11.93 -10.79
N VAL A 96 7.36 -13.11 -10.69
CA VAL A 96 8.20 -13.50 -9.55
C VAL A 96 9.33 -12.49 -9.28
N VAL A 97 9.80 -11.80 -10.31
CA VAL A 97 10.83 -10.76 -10.23
C VAL A 97 10.46 -9.60 -9.28
N ALA A 98 9.17 -9.30 -9.08
CA ALA A 98 8.72 -8.23 -8.19
C ALA A 98 8.67 -8.65 -6.71
N LEU A 99 8.56 -9.94 -6.42
CA LEU A 99 8.28 -10.43 -5.06
C LEU A 99 9.41 -10.15 -4.03
N PRO A 100 10.71 -10.30 -4.36
CA PRO A 100 11.79 -9.96 -3.43
C PRO A 100 11.75 -8.51 -2.97
N GLY A 101 11.56 -7.57 -3.90
CA GLY A 101 11.44 -6.16 -3.57
C GLY A 101 10.17 -5.87 -2.78
N SER A 102 9.03 -6.43 -3.17
CA SER A 102 7.76 -6.22 -2.45
C SER A 102 7.85 -6.74 -1.02
N LYS A 103 8.51 -7.89 -0.79
CA LYS A 103 8.84 -8.40 0.55
C LYS A 103 9.61 -7.37 1.36
N LYS A 104 10.68 -6.81 0.80
CA LYS A 104 11.50 -5.81 1.49
C LYS A 104 10.69 -4.57 1.86
N LEU A 105 9.79 -4.11 0.99
CA LEU A 105 8.90 -2.99 1.31
C LEU A 105 7.91 -3.33 2.44
N SER A 106 7.28 -4.51 2.39
CA SER A 106 6.40 -4.99 3.45
C SER A 106 7.11 -5.09 4.81
N GLU A 107 8.34 -5.63 4.82
CA GLU A 107 9.16 -5.78 6.02
C GLU A 107 9.62 -4.41 6.56
N LEU A 108 10.04 -3.48 5.71
CA LEU A 108 10.41 -2.13 6.12
C LEU A 108 9.24 -1.36 6.76
N PHE A 109 8.02 -1.48 6.21
CA PHE A 109 6.84 -0.90 6.86
C PHE A 109 6.58 -1.54 8.21
N ARG A 110 6.62 -2.88 8.28
CA ARG A 110 6.39 -3.63 9.53
C ARG A 110 7.37 -3.19 10.61
N ASP A 111 8.66 -3.14 10.25
CA ASP A 111 9.73 -2.78 11.17
C ASP A 111 9.58 -1.32 11.61
N TRP A 112 9.10 -0.42 10.74
CA TRP A 112 8.74 0.94 11.14
C TRP A 112 7.66 0.96 12.22
N PHE A 113 6.53 0.27 12.03
CA PHE A 113 5.46 0.23 13.05
C PHE A 113 5.95 -0.37 14.37
N ILE A 114 6.73 -1.46 14.31
CA ILE A 114 7.37 -2.07 15.49
C ILE A 114 8.25 -1.04 16.22
N ASN A 115 9.12 -0.34 15.49
CA ASN A 115 10.02 0.66 16.07
C ASN A 115 9.29 1.89 16.64
N GLN A 116 8.07 2.17 16.16
CA GLN A 116 7.21 3.21 16.71
C GLN A 116 6.33 2.72 17.88
N ASN A 117 6.47 1.45 18.31
CA ASN A 117 5.58 0.79 19.27
C ASN A 117 4.10 0.86 18.86
N LEU A 118 3.82 0.75 17.56
CA LEU A 118 2.48 0.73 17.01
C LEU A 118 2.08 -0.70 16.62
N PRO A 119 0.81 -1.08 16.76
CA PRO A 119 0.33 -2.32 16.19
C PRO A 119 0.37 -2.24 14.65
N TRP A 120 0.27 -3.39 14.00
CA TRP A 120 0.20 -3.50 12.55
C TRP A 120 -0.60 -4.75 12.17
N SER A 121 -1.10 -4.76 10.94
CA SER A 121 -1.87 -5.88 10.38
C SER A 121 -1.46 -6.11 8.91
N TRP A 122 -1.45 -7.36 8.48
CA TRP A 122 -1.30 -7.68 7.06
C TRP A 122 -2.61 -7.40 6.31
N THR A 123 -2.52 -6.93 5.07
CA THR A 123 -3.65 -6.83 4.14
C THR A 123 -3.25 -7.34 2.76
N ASP A 124 -4.23 -7.83 2.00
CA ASP A 124 -3.95 -8.59 0.79
C ASP A 124 -3.48 -7.70 -0.38
N PHE A 125 -2.53 -8.21 -1.17
CA PHE A 125 -2.22 -7.74 -2.52
C PHE A 125 -3.27 -8.25 -3.51
N SER A 126 -4.52 -7.84 -3.32
CA SER A 126 -5.67 -8.29 -4.12
C SER A 126 -5.65 -7.80 -5.58
N GLY A 127 -4.83 -6.80 -5.90
CA GLY A 127 -4.80 -6.14 -7.21
C GLY A 127 -5.93 -5.14 -7.44
N ARG A 128 -6.74 -4.85 -6.42
CA ARG A 128 -7.90 -3.94 -6.48
C ARG A 128 -7.58 -2.47 -6.20
N SER A 129 -6.34 -2.04 -6.41
CA SER A 129 -5.96 -0.63 -6.28
C SER A 129 -4.79 -0.36 -7.23
N ASP A 130 -4.36 0.89 -7.35
CA ASP A 130 -3.47 1.34 -8.43
C ASP A 130 -2.04 0.77 -8.43
N TYR A 131 -1.65 0.01 -7.40
CA TYR A 131 -0.44 -0.81 -7.48
C TYR A 131 -0.58 -1.98 -8.46
N GLY A 132 -1.80 -2.46 -8.72
CA GLY A 132 -2.08 -3.67 -9.49
C GLY A 132 -1.48 -3.66 -10.90
N PRO A 133 -1.71 -2.61 -11.71
CA PRO A 133 -1.14 -2.50 -13.05
C PRO A 133 0.40 -2.48 -13.07
N PHE A 134 1.03 -1.91 -12.04
CA PHE A 134 2.50 -1.89 -11.92
C PHE A 134 3.04 -3.28 -11.55
N LEU A 135 2.43 -3.89 -10.54
CA LEU A 135 2.81 -5.22 -10.06
C LEU A 135 2.66 -6.27 -11.17
N ALA A 136 1.61 -6.16 -12.00
CA ALA A 136 1.38 -7.04 -13.15
C ALA A 136 2.51 -7.00 -14.20
N GLU A 137 3.25 -5.90 -14.29
CA GLU A 137 4.38 -5.74 -15.21
C GLU A 137 5.74 -5.98 -14.52
N GLY A 138 5.75 -6.53 -13.30
CA GLY A 138 6.98 -6.86 -12.57
C GLY A 138 7.63 -5.67 -11.86
N ILE A 139 6.95 -4.53 -11.76
CA ILE A 139 7.38 -3.43 -10.91
C ILE A 139 7.11 -3.79 -9.45
N VAL A 140 8.10 -3.58 -8.58
CA VAL A 140 7.94 -3.83 -7.15
C VAL A 140 6.83 -2.93 -6.60
N ALA A 141 5.95 -3.51 -5.79
CA ALA A 141 4.85 -2.77 -5.19
C ALA A 141 4.86 -2.90 -3.66
N GLY A 142 4.37 -1.85 -2.99
CA GLY A 142 4.20 -1.79 -1.54
C GLY A 142 3.13 -0.77 -1.22
N GLY A 143 2.77 -0.65 0.06
CA GLY A 143 1.78 0.35 0.45
C GLY A 143 1.11 0.07 1.78
N LEU A 144 0.18 0.96 2.08
CA LEU A 144 -0.52 1.00 3.34
C LEU A 144 -2.03 1.11 3.09
N PHE A 145 -2.81 0.53 3.99
CA PHE A 145 -4.27 0.52 3.94
C PHE A 145 -4.83 0.56 5.35
N SER A 146 -5.91 1.31 5.58
CA SER A 146 -6.54 1.41 6.89
C SER A 146 -7.83 0.61 7.05
N GLY A 147 -8.18 -0.21 6.05
CA GLY A 147 -9.38 -1.05 6.07
C GLY A 147 -10.58 -0.36 5.44
N ALA A 148 -11.54 -1.14 4.95
CA ALA A 148 -12.77 -0.66 4.32
C ALA A 148 -14.00 -1.37 4.91
N GLU A 149 -14.75 -2.10 4.09
CA GLU A 149 -15.99 -2.77 4.48
C GLU A 149 -15.80 -3.98 5.40
N VAL A 150 -14.60 -4.57 5.42
CA VAL A 150 -14.30 -5.76 6.23
C VAL A 150 -14.41 -5.46 7.73
N GLN A 151 -14.95 -6.41 8.49
CA GLN A 151 -15.10 -6.29 9.93
C GLN A 151 -13.77 -6.47 10.66
N LYS A 152 -13.51 -5.59 11.62
CA LYS A 152 -12.42 -5.75 12.59
C LYS A 152 -12.76 -6.89 13.54
N THR A 153 -11.87 -7.87 13.69
CA THR A 153 -12.09 -8.98 14.62
C THR A 153 -11.89 -8.55 16.07
N LYS A 154 -12.43 -9.33 17.00
CA LYS A 154 -12.21 -9.10 18.44
C LYS A 154 -10.73 -9.20 18.79
N GLU A 155 -10.01 -10.17 18.22
CA GLU A 155 -8.58 -10.40 18.48
C GLU A 155 -7.73 -9.25 17.97
N GLU A 156 -8.09 -8.67 16.82
CA GLU A 156 -7.42 -7.47 16.31
C GLU A 156 -7.69 -6.25 17.17
N ARG A 157 -8.95 -6.03 17.55
CA ARG A 157 -9.32 -4.96 18.47
C ARG A 157 -8.53 -5.07 19.78
N ASP A 158 -8.51 -6.25 20.40
CA ASP A 158 -7.80 -6.50 21.67
C ASP A 158 -6.28 -6.25 21.54
N ARG A 159 -5.66 -6.63 20.41
CA ARG A 159 -4.25 -6.31 20.12
C ARG A 159 -3.99 -4.81 20.06
N TYR A 160 -4.86 -4.06 19.39
CA TYR A 160 -4.69 -2.62 19.25
C TYR A 160 -4.94 -1.91 20.59
N ASP A 161 -5.94 -2.34 21.37
CA ASP A 161 -6.16 -1.85 22.75
C ASP A 161 -4.92 -2.09 23.63
N LEU A 162 -4.30 -3.27 23.53
CA LEU A 162 -3.10 -3.59 24.29
C LEU A 162 -1.91 -2.69 23.89
N ALA A 163 -1.74 -2.42 22.59
CA ALA A 163 -0.62 -1.64 22.08
C ALA A 163 -0.79 -0.12 22.25
N LEU A 164 -2.01 0.38 22.12
CA LEU A 164 -2.31 1.82 22.06
C LEU A 164 -2.96 2.37 23.33
N GLY A 165 -3.41 1.48 24.23
CA GLY A 165 -4.18 1.82 25.42
C GLY A 165 -5.66 1.51 25.27
N GLN A 166 -6.33 1.29 26.40
CA GLN A 166 -7.75 0.90 26.40
C GLN A 166 -8.64 1.93 25.68
N GLY A 167 -9.49 1.43 24.78
CA GLY A 167 -10.40 2.23 23.97
C GLY A 167 -9.82 2.71 22.65
N GLN A 168 -8.55 2.41 22.35
CA GLN A 168 -7.89 2.75 21.08
C GLN A 168 -7.92 1.60 20.06
N GLY A 169 -8.42 0.43 20.45
CA GLY A 169 -8.52 -0.75 19.61
C GLY A 169 -9.58 -0.66 18.51
N GLY A 170 -10.54 0.25 18.67
CA GLY A 170 -11.72 0.37 17.84
C GLY A 170 -12.87 -0.54 18.32
N ILE A 171 -13.80 -0.84 17.41
CA ILE A 171 -15.02 -1.60 17.69
C ILE A 171 -14.92 -2.97 17.01
N PRO A 172 -15.00 -4.08 17.76
CA PRO A 172 -14.97 -5.41 17.17
C PRO A 172 -16.29 -5.72 16.46
N ASN A 173 -16.25 -6.55 15.42
CA ASN A 173 -17.40 -6.93 14.57
C ASN A 173 -18.05 -5.76 13.83
N ALA A 174 -17.42 -4.59 13.81
CA ALA A 174 -17.79 -3.45 12.98
C ALA A 174 -16.79 -3.32 11.83
N SER A 175 -17.23 -2.80 10.68
CA SER A 175 -16.33 -2.52 9.54
C SER A 175 -15.21 -1.55 9.93
N TYR A 176 -14.08 -1.63 9.25
CA TYR A 176 -13.00 -0.64 9.39
C TYR A 176 -13.46 0.76 8.99
N ASP A 177 -14.28 0.84 7.93
CA ASP A 177 -14.96 2.03 7.46
C ASP A 177 -16.43 1.72 7.20
N SER A 178 -17.32 2.22 8.06
CA SER A 178 -18.78 2.06 7.90
C SER A 178 -19.38 2.93 6.81
N CYS A 179 -18.62 3.89 6.29
CA CYS A 179 -19.03 4.81 5.25
C CYS A 179 -18.36 4.54 3.90
N TYR A 180 -17.64 3.42 3.76
CA TYR A 180 -17.06 2.99 2.49
C TYR A 180 -18.10 3.01 1.37
N HIS A 181 -17.81 3.72 0.26
CA HIS A 181 -18.70 3.95 -0.89
C HIS A 181 -20.09 4.52 -0.54
N GLN A 182 -20.23 5.21 0.60
CA GLN A 182 -21.48 5.83 1.03
C GLN A 182 -21.37 7.34 1.11
N ALA A 183 -22.51 8.02 1.13
CA ALA A 183 -22.59 9.49 1.22
C ALA A 183 -21.94 10.06 2.50
N CYS A 184 -21.78 9.25 3.55
CA CYS A 184 -21.12 9.67 4.79
C CYS A 184 -19.58 9.59 4.75
N ASP A 185 -18.96 9.15 3.63
CA ASP A 185 -17.51 9.28 3.40
C ASP A 185 -17.13 10.75 3.15
N ALA A 186 -17.12 11.50 4.25
CA ALA A 186 -16.82 12.92 4.32
C ALA A 186 -15.67 13.16 5.32
N ILE A 187 -15.23 14.42 5.45
CA ILE A 187 -14.10 14.78 6.32
C ILE A 187 -14.29 14.35 7.80
N GLY A 188 -15.54 14.18 8.25
CA GLY A 188 -15.87 13.68 9.58
C GLY A 188 -15.62 12.18 9.80
N ASN A 189 -15.46 11.39 8.73
CA ASN A 189 -15.21 9.95 8.78
C ASN A 189 -13.71 9.61 8.72
N ILE A 190 -12.86 10.46 9.29
CA ILE A 190 -11.41 10.25 9.31
C ILE A 190 -10.92 10.10 10.75
N ASN A 191 -10.27 8.97 11.05
CA ASN A 191 -9.48 8.84 12.26
C ASN A 191 -8.14 9.57 12.08
N THR A 192 -8.01 10.75 12.69
CA THR A 192 -6.84 11.63 12.51
C THR A 192 -5.56 11.05 13.11
N PHE A 193 -5.66 10.31 14.22
CA PHE A 193 -4.52 9.60 14.81
C PHE A 193 -4.00 8.55 13.83
N ALA A 194 -4.87 7.70 13.30
CA ALA A 194 -4.48 6.66 12.37
C ALA A 194 -3.88 7.24 11.09
N TYR A 195 -4.56 8.24 10.52
CA TYR A 195 -4.10 8.97 9.34
C TYR A 195 -2.70 9.55 9.52
N GLN A 196 -2.43 10.21 10.65
CA GLN A 196 -1.11 10.76 10.93
C GLN A 196 -0.03 9.68 10.97
N ARG A 197 -0.27 8.55 11.64
CA ARG A 197 0.72 7.45 11.71
C ARG A 197 0.97 6.81 10.36
N MET A 198 -0.07 6.61 9.56
CA MET A 198 0.06 6.06 8.19
C MET A 198 0.85 7.01 7.27
N VAL A 199 0.62 8.33 7.37
CA VAL A 199 1.40 9.34 6.62
C VAL A 199 2.86 9.36 7.06
N GLN A 200 3.14 9.20 8.36
CA GLN A 200 4.52 9.12 8.86
C GLN A 200 5.24 7.85 8.38
N ALA A 201 4.56 6.71 8.34
CA ALA A 201 5.08 5.47 7.77
C ALA A 201 5.41 5.64 6.28
N ALA A 202 4.50 6.26 5.51
CA ALA A 202 4.72 6.58 4.11
C ALA A 202 5.93 7.51 3.92
N ALA A 203 6.06 8.55 4.75
CA ALA A 203 7.19 9.47 4.73
C ALA A 203 8.52 8.76 4.99
N TYR A 204 8.56 7.86 5.99
CA TYR A 204 9.73 7.02 6.27
C TYR A 204 10.14 6.19 5.06
N MET A 205 9.16 5.56 4.38
CA MET A 205 9.47 4.75 3.20
C MET A 205 10.03 5.59 2.05
N LEU A 206 9.45 6.75 1.77
CA LEU A 206 9.95 7.67 0.74
C LEU A 206 11.38 8.13 1.04
N GLU A 207 11.65 8.47 2.29
CA GLU A 207 12.98 8.88 2.75
C GLU A 207 14.01 7.76 2.60
N TYR A 208 13.66 6.55 3.05
CA TYR A 208 14.52 5.37 2.97
C TYR A 208 14.87 5.06 1.51
N LEU A 209 13.86 4.93 0.64
CA LEU A 209 14.06 4.61 -0.77
C LEU A 209 14.74 5.74 -1.53
N GLY A 210 14.43 7.00 -1.20
CA GLY A 210 15.10 8.17 -1.77
C GLY A 210 16.62 8.10 -1.58
N LYS A 211 17.07 7.75 -0.37
CA LYS A 211 18.50 7.64 0.00
C LYS A 211 19.18 6.34 -0.39
N GLN A 212 18.44 5.30 -0.77
CA GLN A 212 19.00 3.97 -0.98
C GLN A 212 19.90 3.92 -2.22
N GLU A 213 21.22 3.87 -2.02
CA GLU A 213 22.15 3.60 -3.12
C GLU A 213 21.96 2.17 -3.67
N GLY A 214 22.13 1.99 -4.98
CA GLY A 214 21.94 0.68 -5.61
C GLY A 214 20.51 0.13 -5.48
N LEU A 215 19.50 1.00 -5.42
CA LEU A 215 18.09 0.61 -5.20
C LEU A 215 17.63 -0.52 -6.14
N LYS A 216 17.95 -0.44 -7.43
CA LYS A 216 17.58 -1.48 -8.41
C LYS A 216 18.12 -2.86 -8.03
N THR A 217 19.40 -2.96 -7.70
CA THR A 217 20.01 -4.25 -7.31
C THR A 217 19.49 -4.76 -5.98
N TRP A 218 19.11 -3.85 -5.07
CA TRP A 218 18.52 -4.21 -3.79
C TRP A 218 17.08 -4.75 -3.94
N LEU A 219 16.30 -4.16 -4.85
CA LEU A 219 14.91 -4.58 -5.15
C LEU A 219 14.84 -5.87 -5.97
N TYR A 220 15.77 -6.06 -6.91
CA TYR A 220 15.76 -7.16 -7.88
C TYR A 220 17.00 -8.08 -7.76
N PRO A 221 17.22 -8.74 -6.59
CA PRO A 221 18.37 -9.60 -6.37
C PRO A 221 18.23 -10.94 -7.13
N PRO A 222 19.21 -11.33 -7.97
CA PRO A 222 19.14 -12.57 -8.74
C PRO A 222 19.04 -13.85 -7.90
N SER A 223 19.62 -13.85 -6.70
CA SER A 223 19.66 -15.02 -5.81
C SER A 223 18.32 -15.35 -5.17
N GLU A 224 17.50 -14.34 -4.86
CA GLU A 224 16.22 -14.55 -4.17
C GLU A 224 15.12 -15.01 -5.14
N MET A 225 15.22 -14.71 -6.44
CA MET A 225 14.19 -15.11 -7.42
C MET A 225 13.91 -16.63 -7.43
N LYS A 226 14.93 -17.47 -7.23
CA LYS A 226 14.77 -18.93 -7.15
C LYS A 226 13.99 -19.39 -5.90
N GLU A 227 14.12 -18.67 -4.79
CA GLU A 227 13.39 -18.98 -3.55
C GLU A 227 11.90 -18.65 -3.71
N PHE A 228 11.59 -17.51 -4.34
CA PHE A 228 10.22 -17.11 -4.62
C PHE A 228 9.53 -17.98 -5.66
N GLU A 229 10.24 -18.50 -6.67
CA GLU A 229 9.71 -19.51 -7.60
C GLU A 229 9.27 -20.80 -6.88
N ASN A 230 9.88 -21.11 -5.75
CA ASN A 230 9.46 -22.25 -4.92
C ASN A 230 8.26 -21.88 -4.04
N LEU A 231 8.27 -20.71 -3.39
CA LEU A 231 7.14 -20.24 -2.57
C LEU A 231 5.84 -20.07 -3.39
N SER A 232 5.92 -19.59 -4.64
CA SER A 232 4.75 -19.43 -5.51
C SER A 232 4.07 -20.76 -5.84
N LYS A 233 4.81 -21.88 -5.82
CA LYS A 233 4.25 -23.24 -6.01
C LYS A 233 3.54 -23.77 -4.75
N TYR A 234 3.86 -23.24 -3.57
CA TYR A 234 3.25 -23.66 -2.30
C TYR A 234 2.08 -22.78 -1.85
N GLY A 235 1.91 -21.59 -2.44
CA GLY A 235 0.79 -20.67 -2.18
C GLY A 235 -0.58 -21.15 -2.67
N GLU A 236 -0.67 -22.29 -3.37
CA GLU A 236 -1.93 -22.88 -3.86
C GLU A 236 -2.79 -23.53 -2.77
N GLN A 237 -2.35 -23.57 -1.50
CA GLN A 237 -3.23 -23.97 -0.39
C GLN A 237 -4.15 -22.81 0.01
N THR A 238 -5.28 -22.72 -0.70
CA THR A 238 -6.33 -21.72 -0.56
C THR A 238 -6.86 -21.61 0.87
N ARG A 239 -6.68 -20.44 1.48
CA ARG A 239 -7.80 -19.79 2.19
C ARG A 239 -8.90 -19.60 1.13
N GLU A 240 -10.08 -20.14 1.34
CA GLU A 240 -11.22 -19.93 0.43
C GLU A 240 -11.53 -18.43 0.36
N TYR A 241 -11.15 -17.82 -0.77
CA TYR A 241 -11.63 -16.52 -1.20
C TYR A 241 -12.88 -16.78 -2.04
N ASN A 242 -14.05 -16.34 -1.57
CA ASN A 242 -15.32 -16.42 -2.31
C ASN A 242 -15.58 -15.08 -3.03
N PRO A 243 -15.38 -15.00 -4.36
CA PRO A 243 -15.46 -13.76 -5.11
C PRO A 243 -16.89 -13.33 -5.46
N LEU A 244 -17.92 -14.13 -5.14
CA LEU A 244 -19.30 -13.90 -5.61
C LEU A 244 -20.17 -13.03 -4.70
N TYR A 245 -19.70 -12.64 -3.51
CA TYR A 245 -20.54 -11.91 -2.54
C TYR A 245 -20.36 -10.38 -2.50
N GLN A 246 -19.43 -9.80 -3.27
CA GLN A 246 -19.09 -8.37 -3.10
C GLN A 246 -19.38 -7.44 -4.28
N PHE A 247 -19.78 -7.94 -5.44
CA PHE A 247 -20.01 -7.05 -6.60
C PHE A 247 -21.47 -6.59 -6.77
N TYR A 248 -22.45 -7.30 -6.22
CA TYR A 248 -23.84 -6.89 -6.23
C TYR A 248 -24.47 -7.27 -4.89
N GLY A 249 -24.78 -6.28 -4.06
CA GLY A 249 -25.53 -6.46 -2.81
C GLY A 249 -26.99 -6.86 -3.06
N ILE A 250 -27.21 -8.05 -3.63
CA ILE A 250 -28.52 -8.66 -3.74
C ILE A 250 -28.59 -9.76 -2.67
N ASN A 251 -29.26 -9.43 -1.57
CA ASN A 251 -29.77 -10.42 -0.64
C ASN A 251 -31.04 -11.00 -1.28
N ASP A 252 -31.05 -12.30 -1.59
CA ASP A 252 -32.30 -13.04 -1.71
C ASP A 252 -32.54 -13.82 -0.40
N SER A 253 -33.65 -13.42 0.23
CA SER A 253 -34.51 -14.07 1.24
C SER A 253 -33.98 -15.25 2.06
#